data_AF-A0A7X8XJY1-F1
#
_entry.id   AF-A0A7X8XJY1-F1
#
_cell.length_a   1.000
_cell.length_b   1.000
_cell.length_c   1.000
_cell.angle_alpha   90.00
_cell.angle_beta   90.00
_cell.angle_gamma   90.00
#
_symmetry.space_group_name_H-M   'P 1'
#
loop_
_entity.id
_entity.type
_entity.pdbx_description
1 polymer ?
#
loop_
_entity_poly.entity_id
_entity_poly.type
_entity_poly.pdbx_seq_one_letter_code
_entity_poly.pdbx_strand_id
1 'polypeptide(L)'
;MKYMTVKQAAKLWEISDRRVRALCFEGKIPGTIKEGRAYKIPIDAIKPVDERTLRGIEIPAQYEELFKRIDAKMAELEKRRSLTQGELERLGEEFLLEFTYNSNAIEGSSLTLQETAMVLEGITIDKKPLKEHLEAVGHKDAFEYVKELVSENVNLSEKIIKDIHSLVLMDRPQDKGVYRRIPVKIVGAKTEPPQPYIIGIKIEELMLNYNNVDNKLHDIERIARFHLDFEGIHPFIDGNGRTGRLVLNLELMKNSYPPI
;
A
#
# COMPACT_ATOMS: atom_id res chain seq x y z
N MET A 1 -18.39 -33.25 13.84
CA MET A 1 -18.39 -31.82 13.46
C MET A 1 -19.70 -31.18 13.89
N LYS A 2 -19.65 -29.94 14.41
CA LYS A 2 -20.86 -29.17 14.74
C LYS A 2 -21.29 -28.39 13.49
N TYR A 3 -22.59 -28.37 13.23
CA TYR A 3 -23.19 -27.67 12.09
C TYR A 3 -24.17 -26.60 12.56
N MET A 4 -24.25 -25.51 11.83
CA MET A 4 -25.27 -24.49 11.96
C MET A 4 -26.29 -24.57 10.82
N THR A 5 -27.49 -24.03 11.06
CA THR A 5 -28.54 -23.92 10.05
C THR A 5 -28.29 -22.74 9.12
N VAL A 6 -28.94 -22.77 7.95
CA VAL A 6 -29.00 -21.63 7.02
C VAL A 6 -29.40 -20.32 7.71
N LYS A 7 -30.39 -20.35 8.61
CA LYS A 7 -30.85 -19.16 9.35
C LYS A 7 -29.78 -18.60 10.28
N GLN A 8 -29.04 -19.48 10.95
CA GLN A 8 -27.94 -19.07 11.83
C GLN A 8 -26.79 -18.49 11.03
N ALA A 9 -26.42 -19.12 9.90
CA ALA A 9 -25.41 -18.58 8.99
C ALA A 9 -25.84 -17.24 8.36
N ALA A 10 -27.11 -17.10 7.96
CA ALA A 10 -27.68 -15.85 7.43
C ALA A 10 -27.56 -14.69 8.43
N LYS A 11 -27.88 -14.96 9.70
CA LYS A 11 -27.73 -13.98 10.79
C LYS A 11 -26.26 -13.66 11.07
N LEU A 12 -25.39 -14.66 11.10
CA LEU A 12 -23.95 -14.50 11.36
C LEU A 12 -23.25 -13.70 10.26
N TRP A 13 -23.67 -13.88 9.01
CA TRP A 13 -23.04 -13.28 7.83
C TRP A 13 -23.78 -12.04 7.32
N GLU A 14 -24.85 -11.62 7.99
CA GLU A 14 -25.68 -10.47 7.61
C GLU A 14 -26.15 -10.52 6.14
N ILE A 15 -26.59 -11.70 5.69
CA ILE A 15 -27.15 -11.92 4.34
C ILE A 15 -28.46 -12.71 4.43
N SER A 16 -29.28 -12.64 3.38
CA SER A 16 -30.54 -13.38 3.36
C SER A 16 -30.35 -14.90 3.38
N ASP A 17 -31.27 -15.62 4.03
CA ASP A 17 -31.38 -17.10 3.97
C ASP A 17 -31.31 -17.63 2.52
N ARG A 18 -31.90 -16.90 1.58
CA ARG A 18 -31.89 -17.24 0.15
C ARG A 18 -30.48 -17.22 -0.42
N ARG A 19 -29.66 -16.22 -0.08
CA ARG A 19 -28.27 -16.12 -0.53
C ARG A 19 -27.41 -17.22 0.06
N VAL A 20 -27.58 -17.54 1.34
CA VAL A 20 -26.88 -18.65 2.00
C VAL A 20 -27.18 -19.99 1.32
N ARG A 21 -28.45 -20.27 0.99
CA ARG A 21 -28.82 -21.49 0.26
C ARG A 21 -28.21 -21.56 -1.15
N ALA A 22 -28.13 -20.42 -1.84
CA ALA A 22 -27.48 -20.34 -3.15
C ALA A 22 -25.98 -20.67 -3.05
N LEU A 23 -25.27 -20.09 -2.08
CA LEU A 23 -23.85 -20.38 -1.83
C LEU A 23 -23.60 -21.86 -1.48
N CYS A 24 -24.49 -22.47 -0.70
CA CYS A 24 -24.44 -23.91 -0.40
C CYS A 24 -24.64 -24.76 -1.66
N PHE A 25 -25.60 -24.38 -2.50
CA PHE A 25 -25.92 -25.09 -3.76
C PHE A 25 -24.79 -24.96 -4.79
N GLU A 26 -24.17 -23.79 -4.88
CA GLU A 26 -23.03 -23.48 -5.74
C GLU A 26 -21.71 -24.11 -5.25
N GLY A 27 -21.71 -24.81 -4.11
CA GLY A 27 -20.52 -25.44 -3.54
C GLY A 27 -19.50 -24.47 -2.94
N LYS A 28 -19.86 -23.20 -2.74
CA LYS A 28 -18.96 -22.13 -2.27
C LYS A 28 -18.68 -22.15 -0.76
N ILE A 29 -19.35 -23.05 -0.03
CA ILE A 29 -19.17 -23.24 1.41
C ILE A 29 -18.66 -24.68 1.63
N PRO A 30 -17.33 -24.89 1.73
CA PRO A 30 -16.75 -26.20 1.93
C PRO A 30 -17.33 -26.92 3.16
N GLY A 31 -17.50 -28.24 3.07
CA GLY A 31 -18.03 -29.04 4.17
C GLY A 31 -19.53 -28.92 4.42
N THR A 32 -20.27 -28.21 3.56
CA THR A 32 -21.74 -28.17 3.62
C THR A 32 -22.34 -29.52 3.28
N ILE A 33 -23.27 -30.00 4.11
CA ILE A 33 -24.01 -31.24 3.90
C ILE A 33 -25.46 -30.91 3.56
N LYS A 34 -26.00 -31.54 2.51
CA LYS A 34 -27.42 -31.46 2.18
C LYS A 34 -28.17 -32.62 2.82
N GLU A 35 -29.12 -32.31 3.69
CA GLU A 35 -29.96 -33.29 4.39
C GLU A 35 -31.42 -32.99 4.04
N GLY A 36 -31.95 -33.77 3.09
CA GLY A 36 -33.26 -33.51 2.49
C GLY A 36 -33.34 -32.14 1.81
N ARG A 37 -34.19 -31.25 2.33
CA ARG A 37 -34.36 -29.86 1.84
C ARG A 37 -33.51 -28.83 2.59
N ALA A 38 -32.78 -29.25 3.63
CA ALA A 38 -31.97 -28.37 4.45
C ALA A 38 -30.48 -28.50 4.13
N TYR A 39 -29.74 -27.41 4.36
CA TYR A 39 -28.27 -27.41 4.37
C TYR A 39 -27.77 -27.31 5.81
N LYS A 40 -26.80 -28.16 6.14
CA LYS A 40 -25.99 -28.14 7.36
C LYS A 40 -24.64 -27.52 7.01
N ILE A 41 -24.35 -26.36 7.59
CA ILE A 41 -23.14 -25.57 7.30
C ILE A 41 -22.17 -25.75 8.48
N PRO A 42 -20.88 -26.06 8.27
CA PRO A 42 -19.90 -26.15 9.36
C PRO A 42 -19.88 -24.87 10.20
N ILE A 43 -19.74 -24.99 11.53
CA ILE A 43 -19.82 -23.82 12.42
C ILE A 43 -18.65 -22.83 12.22
N ASP A 44 -17.54 -23.34 11.72
CA ASP A 44 -16.29 -22.65 11.39
C ASP A 44 -16.24 -22.17 9.92
N ALA A 45 -17.32 -22.35 9.16
CA ALA A 45 -17.40 -21.88 7.78
C ALA A 45 -17.27 -20.35 7.71
N ILE A 46 -16.32 -19.87 6.91
CA ILE A 46 -16.13 -18.44 6.61
C ILE A 46 -17.18 -18.03 5.58
N LYS A 47 -17.77 -16.83 5.75
CA LYS A 47 -18.67 -16.22 4.76
C LYS A 47 -17.94 -16.15 3.41
N PRO A 48 -18.43 -16.80 2.35
CA PRO A 48 -17.84 -16.65 1.03
C PRO A 48 -17.89 -15.19 0.60
N VAL A 49 -16.81 -14.70 -0.01
CA VAL A 49 -16.74 -13.36 -0.58
C VAL A 49 -17.90 -13.19 -1.56
N ASP A 50 -18.65 -12.09 -1.44
CA ASP A 50 -19.75 -11.84 -2.37
C ASP A 50 -19.16 -11.49 -3.73
N GLU A 51 -19.20 -12.40 -4.69
CA GLU A 51 -18.66 -12.16 -6.05
C GLU A 51 -19.20 -10.91 -6.75
N ARG A 52 -20.27 -10.28 -6.21
CA ARG A 52 -20.75 -8.96 -6.63
C ARG A 52 -19.79 -7.82 -6.29
N THR A 53 -18.99 -7.91 -5.23
CA THR A 53 -17.91 -6.94 -4.94
C THR A 53 -16.74 -7.08 -5.89
N LEU A 54 -16.61 -8.24 -6.56
CA LEU A 54 -15.58 -8.53 -7.57
C LEU A 54 -16.12 -8.46 -9.01
N ARG A 55 -17.39 -8.08 -9.22
CA ARG A 55 -17.98 -7.99 -10.56
C ARG A 55 -17.33 -6.85 -11.33
N GLY A 56 -16.73 -7.20 -12.46
CA GLY A 56 -16.04 -6.27 -13.33
C GLY A 56 -14.54 -6.22 -13.07
N ILE A 57 -14.04 -6.80 -11.98
CA ILE A 57 -12.61 -6.80 -11.69
C ILE A 57 -11.90 -7.87 -12.53
N GLU A 58 -11.08 -7.46 -13.49
CA GLU A 58 -10.19 -8.36 -14.22
C GLU A 58 -9.04 -8.75 -13.30
N ILE A 59 -9.25 -9.77 -12.47
CA ILE A 59 -8.21 -10.33 -11.63
C ILE A 59 -7.50 -11.42 -12.45
N PRO A 60 -6.19 -11.29 -12.74
CA PRO A 60 -5.44 -12.41 -13.29
C PRO A 60 -5.58 -13.60 -12.34
N ALA A 61 -6.04 -14.76 -12.85
CA ALA A 61 -6.38 -15.93 -12.01
C ALA A 61 -5.27 -16.33 -11.02
N GLN A 62 -4.00 -16.04 -11.36
CA GLN A 62 -2.84 -16.26 -10.51
C GLN A 62 -2.80 -15.41 -9.22
N TYR A 63 -3.49 -14.27 -9.17
CA TYR A 63 -3.49 -13.35 -8.02
C TYR A 63 -4.80 -13.36 -7.22
N GLU A 64 -5.85 -14.05 -7.70
CA GLU A 64 -7.16 -14.10 -7.05
C GLU A 64 -7.08 -14.61 -5.61
N GLU A 65 -6.33 -15.68 -5.37
CA GLU A 65 -6.16 -16.24 -4.04
C GLU A 65 -5.35 -15.31 -3.12
N LEU A 66 -4.39 -14.56 -3.68
CA LEU A 66 -3.61 -13.58 -2.93
C LEU A 66 -4.51 -12.42 -2.44
N PHE A 67 -5.35 -11.87 -3.33
CA PHE A 67 -6.26 -10.78 -2.98
C PHE A 67 -7.30 -11.23 -1.95
N LYS A 68 -7.92 -12.42 -2.12
CA LYS A 68 -8.82 -13.00 -1.11
C LYS A 68 -8.16 -13.12 0.26
N ARG A 69 -6.89 -13.52 0.30
CA ARG A 69 -6.13 -13.64 1.55
C ARG A 69 -5.86 -12.28 2.19
N ILE A 70 -5.57 -11.25 1.39
CA ILE A 70 -5.38 -9.87 1.88
C ILE A 70 -6.70 -9.34 2.47
N ASP A 71 -7.82 -9.47 1.73
CA ASP A 71 -9.14 -9.04 2.19
C ASP A 71 -9.56 -9.72 3.49
N ALA A 72 -9.32 -11.03 3.59
CA ALA A 72 -9.60 -11.79 4.81
C ALA A 72 -8.79 -11.27 6.01
N LYS A 73 -7.51 -10.94 5.81
CA LYS A 73 -6.64 -10.36 6.85
C LYS A 73 -7.09 -8.95 7.24
N MET A 74 -7.49 -8.13 6.27
CA MET A 74 -8.05 -6.80 6.55
C MET A 74 -9.34 -6.90 7.37
N ALA A 75 -10.27 -7.77 6.98
CA ALA A 75 -11.50 -7.99 7.73
C ALA A 75 -11.28 -8.55 9.13
N GLU A 76 -10.20 -9.31 9.35
CA GLU A 76 -9.77 -9.76 10.68
C GLU A 76 -9.15 -8.62 11.49
N LEU A 77 -8.31 -7.78 10.87
CA LEU A 77 -7.69 -6.62 11.50
C LEU A 77 -8.74 -5.62 11.99
N GLU A 78 -9.77 -5.33 11.18
CA GLU A 78 -10.88 -4.44 11.55
C GLU A 78 -11.56 -4.87 12.86
N LYS A 79 -11.74 -6.17 13.07
CA LYS A 79 -12.36 -6.71 14.29
C LYS A 79 -11.49 -6.56 15.53
N ARG A 80 -10.20 -6.27 15.36
CA ARG A 80 -9.19 -6.19 16.41
C ARG A 80 -8.72 -4.75 16.68
N ARG A 81 -9.34 -3.73 16.06
CA ARG A 81 -8.99 -2.30 16.19
C ARG A 81 -9.26 -1.67 17.57
N SER A 82 -9.43 -2.45 18.63
CA SER A 82 -9.63 -1.95 20.00
C SER A 82 -8.31 -1.53 20.66
N LEU A 83 -7.55 -0.66 20.02
CA LEU A 83 -6.32 -0.10 20.54
C LEU A 83 -6.60 1.26 21.20
N THR A 84 -5.92 1.53 22.29
CA THR A 84 -5.88 2.85 22.93
C THR A 84 -5.08 3.84 22.08
N GLN A 85 -5.30 5.13 22.31
CA GLN A 85 -4.57 6.18 21.59
C GLN A 85 -3.05 6.06 21.76
N GLY A 86 -2.57 5.77 22.97
CA GLY A 86 -1.13 5.61 23.23
C GLY A 86 -0.53 4.36 22.56
N GLU A 87 -1.30 3.27 22.42
CA GLU A 87 -0.86 2.09 21.66
C GLU A 87 -0.73 2.39 20.17
N LEU A 88 -1.67 3.17 19.61
CA LEU A 88 -1.60 3.60 18.21
C LEU A 88 -0.42 4.54 17.94
N GLU A 89 -0.16 5.48 18.84
CA GLU A 89 1.00 6.38 18.75
C GLU A 89 2.31 5.59 18.79
N ARG A 90 2.46 4.68 19.76
CA ARG A 90 3.63 3.81 19.90
C ARG A 90 3.89 2.98 18.63
N LEU A 91 2.84 2.36 18.07
CA LEU A 91 2.94 1.58 16.83
C LEU A 91 3.29 2.47 15.62
N GLY A 92 2.75 3.68 15.57
CA GLY A 92 3.05 4.65 14.53
C GLY A 92 4.51 5.11 14.57
N GLU A 93 5.05 5.38 15.76
CA GLU A 93 6.46 5.74 15.97
C GLU A 93 7.41 4.60 15.58
N GLU A 94 7.08 3.37 15.99
CA GLU A 94 7.85 2.18 15.64
C GLU A 94 7.86 1.96 14.12
N PHE A 95 6.69 2.03 13.47
CA PHE A 95 6.59 1.95 12.03
C PHE A 95 7.39 3.04 11.32
N LEU A 96 7.29 4.30 11.75
CA LEU A 96 8.01 5.43 11.15
C LEU A 96 9.53 5.23 11.20
N LEU A 97 10.04 4.76 12.34
CA LEU A 97 11.45 4.47 12.51
C LEU A 97 11.89 3.33 11.57
N GLU A 98 11.19 2.21 11.58
CA GLU A 98 11.51 1.06 10.74
C GLU A 98 11.39 1.39 9.26
N PHE A 99 10.33 2.08 8.86
CA PHE A 99 10.11 2.49 7.48
C PHE A 99 11.21 3.44 7.00
N THR A 100 11.59 4.43 7.81
CA THR A 100 12.69 5.35 7.50
C THR A 100 14.02 4.65 7.38
N TYR A 101 14.32 3.73 8.30
CA TYR A 101 15.53 2.92 8.25
C TYR A 101 15.57 2.04 6.99
N ASN A 102 14.55 1.19 6.79
CA ASN A 102 14.53 0.22 5.69
C ASN A 102 14.50 0.91 4.33
N SER A 103 13.71 1.98 4.17
CA SER A 103 13.60 2.72 2.91
C SER A 103 14.92 3.37 2.51
N ASN A 104 15.69 3.92 3.46
CA ASN A 104 17.01 4.48 3.16
C ASN A 104 18.09 3.39 2.99
N ALA A 105 18.00 2.28 3.73
CA ALA A 105 18.94 1.15 3.60
C ALA A 105 18.87 0.48 2.21
N ILE A 106 17.67 0.38 1.61
CA ILE A 106 17.48 -0.10 0.23
C ILE A 106 18.26 0.76 -0.78
N GLU A 107 18.37 2.06 -0.52
CA GLU A 107 19.12 3.01 -1.36
C GLU A 107 20.62 3.11 -0.97
N GLY A 108 21.08 2.27 -0.03
CA GLY A 108 22.48 2.16 0.34
C GLY A 108 22.91 3.01 1.55
N SER A 109 21.98 3.55 2.34
CA SER A 109 22.33 4.16 3.63
C SER A 109 23.03 3.13 4.54
N SER A 110 24.04 3.59 5.27
CA SER A 110 24.85 2.78 6.17
C SER A 110 24.43 2.91 7.64
N LEU A 111 23.49 3.81 7.96
CA LEU A 111 22.95 3.96 9.30
C LEU A 111 22.34 2.64 9.77
N THR A 112 22.62 2.23 11.00
CA THR A 112 21.89 1.17 11.69
C THR A 112 20.53 1.66 12.20
N LEU A 113 19.61 0.76 12.55
CA LEU A 113 18.31 1.15 13.10
C LEU A 113 18.43 2.07 14.33
N GLN A 114 19.38 1.78 15.22
CA GLN A 114 19.65 2.60 16.41
C GLN A 114 20.23 3.97 16.04
N GLU A 115 21.17 4.01 15.09
CA GLU A 115 21.72 5.27 14.57
C GLU A 115 20.62 6.10 13.90
N THR A 116 19.73 5.49 13.09
CA THR A 116 18.58 6.17 12.51
C THR A 116 17.69 6.77 13.60
N ALA A 117 17.36 6.03 14.66
CA ALA A 117 16.57 6.56 15.78
C ALA A 117 17.20 7.81 16.40
N MET A 118 18.51 7.75 16.67
CA MET A 118 19.27 8.89 17.19
C MET A 118 19.26 10.09 16.22
N VAL A 119 19.38 9.86 14.92
CA VAL A 119 19.25 10.91 13.90
C VAL A 119 17.87 11.55 13.91
N LEU A 120 16.80 10.76 14.05
CA LEU A 120 15.42 11.27 14.09
C LEU A 120 15.13 12.07 15.36
N GLU A 121 15.95 11.91 16.41
CA GLU A 121 15.98 12.73 17.64
C GLU A 121 16.90 13.97 17.52
N GLY A 122 17.57 14.16 16.37
CA GLY A 122 18.45 15.30 16.12
C GLY A 122 19.91 15.08 16.54
N ILE A 123 20.31 13.85 16.85
CA ILE A 123 21.69 13.51 17.20
C ILE A 123 22.48 13.15 15.94
N THR A 124 23.66 13.73 15.77
CA THR A 124 24.58 13.36 14.69
C THR A 124 25.43 12.15 15.06
N ILE A 125 25.67 11.28 14.09
CA ILE A 125 26.44 10.05 14.22
C ILE A 125 27.84 10.28 13.66
N ASP A 126 28.84 10.06 14.52
CA ASP A 126 30.24 10.18 14.13
C ASP A 126 30.58 9.26 12.95
N LYS A 127 31.45 9.74 12.04
CA LYS A 127 31.91 9.04 10.84
C LYS A 127 30.83 8.68 9.81
N LYS A 128 29.58 9.08 10.01
CA LYS A 128 28.52 8.94 9.00
C LYS A 128 28.39 10.24 8.20
N PRO A 129 28.22 10.18 6.87
CA PRO A 129 28.10 11.39 6.06
C PRO A 129 26.83 12.15 6.44
N LEU A 130 26.91 13.49 6.43
CA LEU A 130 25.76 14.36 6.70
C LEU A 130 24.59 14.08 5.74
N LYS A 131 24.90 13.66 4.51
CA LYS A 131 23.90 13.22 3.53
C LYS A 131 22.93 12.19 4.12
N GLU A 132 23.44 11.10 4.71
CA GLU A 132 22.59 10.03 5.25
C GLU A 132 21.68 10.51 6.38
N HIS A 133 22.12 11.51 7.15
CA HIS A 133 21.31 12.12 8.20
C HIS A 133 20.15 12.93 7.61
N LEU A 134 20.47 13.78 6.63
CA LEU A 134 19.46 14.59 5.94
C LEU A 134 18.47 13.72 5.16
N GLU A 135 18.92 12.61 4.59
CA GLU A 135 18.06 11.62 3.93
C GLU A 135 17.10 10.93 4.92
N ALA A 136 17.57 10.58 6.12
CA ALA A 136 16.72 10.01 7.17
C ALA A 136 15.69 11.03 7.68
N VAL A 137 16.11 12.27 7.97
CA VAL A 137 15.21 13.34 8.43
C VAL A 137 14.21 13.72 7.34
N GLY A 138 14.67 13.93 6.10
CA GLY A 138 13.81 14.27 4.98
C GLY A 138 12.77 13.18 4.67
N HIS A 139 13.13 11.91 4.83
CA HIS A 139 12.19 10.80 4.69
C HIS A 139 11.13 10.78 5.81
N LYS A 140 11.54 11.03 7.07
CA LYS A 140 10.60 11.17 8.20
C LYS A 140 9.61 12.30 7.94
N ASP A 141 10.11 13.48 7.58
CA ASP A 141 9.28 14.66 7.29
C ASP A 141 8.31 14.39 6.12
N ALA A 142 8.79 13.68 5.09
CA ALA A 142 7.95 13.27 3.97
C ALA A 142 6.83 12.30 4.39
N PHE A 143 7.09 11.37 5.31
CA PHE A 143 6.06 10.47 5.81
C PHE A 143 5.02 11.18 6.68
N GLU A 144 5.44 12.13 7.52
CA GLU A 144 4.50 12.97 8.26
C GLU A 144 3.62 13.79 7.32
N TYR A 145 4.19 14.38 6.27
CA TYR A 145 3.42 15.04 5.22
C TYR A 145 2.44 14.08 4.52
N VAL A 146 2.83 12.82 4.26
CA VAL A 146 1.91 11.80 3.73
C VAL A 146 0.75 11.54 4.70
N LYS A 147 0.99 11.45 6.01
CA LYS A 147 -0.08 11.28 7.01
C LYS A 147 -1.06 12.46 6.99
N GLU A 148 -0.56 13.68 6.86
CA GLU A 148 -1.40 14.88 6.71
C GLU A 148 -2.30 14.77 5.47
N LEU A 149 -1.73 14.43 4.31
CA LEU A 149 -2.48 14.24 3.07
C LEU A 149 -3.57 13.15 3.18
N VAL A 150 -3.28 12.05 3.90
CA VAL A 150 -4.26 10.99 4.18
C VAL A 150 -5.42 11.55 5.02
N SER A 151 -5.11 12.29 6.08
CA SER A 151 -6.12 12.88 6.99
C SER A 151 -7.03 13.90 6.31
N GLU A 152 -6.48 14.65 5.34
CA GLU A 152 -7.20 15.63 4.53
C GLU A 152 -7.88 15.01 3.31
N ASN A 153 -7.69 13.70 3.10
CA ASN A 153 -8.19 12.93 1.96
C ASN A 153 -7.83 13.57 0.60
N VAL A 154 -6.59 14.03 0.47
CA VAL A 154 -6.11 14.70 -0.75
C VAL A 154 -5.86 13.69 -1.87
N ASN A 155 -6.32 13.98 -3.09
CA ASN A 155 -6.07 13.14 -4.26
C ASN A 155 -4.62 13.27 -4.75
N LEU A 156 -4.00 12.14 -5.07
CA LEU A 156 -2.66 12.11 -5.63
C LEU A 156 -2.59 12.95 -6.91
N SER A 157 -1.54 13.74 -7.03
CA SER A 157 -1.28 14.61 -8.17
C SER A 157 0.22 14.69 -8.41
N GLU A 158 0.60 15.13 -9.62
CA GLU A 158 2.00 15.41 -9.94
C GLU A 158 2.64 16.37 -8.92
N LYS A 159 1.88 17.38 -8.48
CA LYS A 159 2.34 18.33 -7.46
C LYS A 159 2.69 17.63 -6.15
N ILE A 160 1.82 16.74 -5.66
CA ILE A 160 2.07 15.98 -4.42
C ILE A 160 3.31 15.10 -4.55
N ILE A 161 3.49 14.44 -5.69
CA ILE A 161 4.71 13.62 -5.94
C ILE A 161 5.96 14.50 -5.84
N LYS A 162 5.93 15.70 -6.42
CA LYS A 162 7.04 16.68 -6.34
C LYS A 162 7.24 17.24 -4.94
N ASP A 163 6.17 17.46 -4.19
CA ASP A 163 6.23 17.95 -2.80
C ASP A 163 6.86 16.87 -1.89
N ILE A 164 6.42 15.62 -1.99
CA ILE A 164 7.01 14.47 -1.29
C ILE A 164 8.50 14.35 -1.65
N HIS A 165 8.84 14.35 -2.95
CA HIS A 165 10.22 14.29 -3.40
C HIS A 165 11.06 15.46 -2.87
N SER A 166 10.46 16.65 -2.72
CA SER A 166 11.15 17.82 -2.18
C SER A 166 11.59 17.66 -0.73
N LEU A 167 10.82 16.92 0.07
CA LEU A 167 11.16 16.56 1.45
C LEU A 167 12.19 15.44 1.49
N VAL A 168 12.01 14.41 0.65
CA VAL A 168 12.95 13.28 0.54
C VAL A 168 14.35 13.75 0.18
N LEU A 169 14.49 14.66 -0.79
CA LEU A 169 15.77 15.12 -1.30
C LEU A 169 16.34 16.32 -0.53
N MET A 170 16.24 16.26 0.81
CA MET A 170 16.68 17.34 1.71
C MET A 170 18.17 17.67 1.57
N ASP A 171 19.01 16.69 1.21
CA ASP A 171 20.46 16.86 1.03
C ASP A 171 20.84 17.60 -0.27
N ARG A 172 19.93 17.73 -1.25
CA ARG A 172 20.17 18.42 -2.54
C ARG A 172 19.11 19.47 -2.86
N PRO A 173 19.20 20.68 -2.27
CA PRO A 173 18.19 21.72 -2.43
C PRO A 173 17.92 22.18 -3.86
N GLN A 174 18.88 22.03 -4.77
CA GLN A 174 18.77 22.47 -6.18
C GLN A 174 17.96 21.49 -7.04
N ASP A 175 17.90 20.22 -6.63
CA ASP A 175 17.30 19.14 -7.42
C ASP A 175 15.95 18.66 -6.83
N LYS A 176 15.54 19.23 -5.69
CA LYS A 176 14.33 18.84 -4.98
C LYS A 176 13.06 19.22 -5.77
N GLY A 177 12.12 18.29 -5.87
CA GLY A 177 10.82 18.50 -6.56
C GLY A 177 10.88 18.74 -8.08
N VAL A 178 12.03 18.60 -8.74
CA VAL A 178 12.19 18.88 -10.18
C VAL A 178 12.62 17.65 -10.96
N TYR A 179 12.05 17.46 -12.15
CA TYR A 179 12.45 16.36 -13.01
C TYR A 179 13.88 16.49 -13.49
N ARG A 180 14.55 15.34 -13.63
CA ARG A 180 15.92 15.29 -14.14
C ARG A 180 15.98 15.85 -15.56
N ARG A 181 17.10 16.52 -15.86
CA ARG A 181 17.39 17.10 -17.19
C ARG A 181 18.40 16.27 -17.99
N ILE A 182 18.88 15.18 -17.41
CA ILE A 182 19.85 14.28 -18.01
C ILE A 182 19.35 12.82 -17.99
N PRO A 183 19.82 11.96 -18.92
CA PRO A 183 19.56 10.53 -18.85
C PRO A 183 20.17 9.91 -17.59
N VAL A 184 19.52 8.87 -17.06
CA VAL A 184 19.99 8.09 -15.90
C VAL A 184 19.86 6.60 -16.20
N LYS A 185 20.58 5.79 -15.43
CA LYS A 185 20.44 4.32 -15.43
C LYS A 185 20.01 3.87 -14.05
N ILE A 186 19.06 2.94 -13.99
CA ILE A 186 18.66 2.30 -12.75
C ILE A 186 19.64 1.16 -12.49
N VAL A 187 20.32 1.19 -11.35
CA VAL A 187 21.29 0.16 -10.98
C VAL A 187 20.60 -1.20 -10.92
N GLY A 188 21.14 -2.18 -11.65
CA GLY A 188 20.60 -3.55 -11.68
C GLY A 188 19.37 -3.75 -12.59
N ALA A 189 18.79 -2.69 -13.17
CA ALA A 189 17.67 -2.84 -14.09
C ALA A 189 18.16 -3.09 -15.54
N LYS A 190 17.46 -3.97 -16.26
CA LYS A 190 17.69 -4.19 -17.70
C LYS A 190 17.01 -3.15 -18.58
N THR A 191 15.97 -2.50 -18.06
CA THR A 191 15.17 -1.51 -18.77
C THR A 191 15.79 -0.12 -18.60
N GLU A 192 15.85 0.64 -19.68
CA GLU A 192 16.30 2.04 -19.62
C GLU A 192 15.11 2.98 -19.32
N PRO A 193 15.26 3.93 -18.39
CA PRO A 193 14.26 4.96 -18.15
C PRO A 193 14.01 5.83 -19.39
N PRO A 194 12.83 6.48 -19.49
CA PRO A 194 12.52 7.43 -20.55
C PRO A 194 13.54 8.58 -20.64
N GLN A 195 13.64 9.21 -21.81
CA GLN A 195 14.48 10.39 -21.97
C GLN A 195 13.90 11.61 -21.21
N PRO A 196 14.75 12.54 -20.72
CA PRO A 196 14.29 13.68 -19.91
C PRO A 196 13.13 14.48 -20.50
N TYR A 197 13.15 14.71 -21.81
CA TYR A 197 12.17 15.54 -22.52
C TYR A 197 10.77 14.91 -22.61
N ILE A 198 10.60 13.61 -22.31
CA ILE A 198 9.29 12.93 -22.27
C ILE A 198 8.80 12.62 -20.85
N ILE A 199 9.56 12.94 -19.79
CA ILE A 199 9.18 12.59 -18.41
C ILE A 199 7.83 13.20 -18.02
N GLY A 200 7.61 14.49 -18.31
CA GLY A 200 6.35 15.16 -17.99
C GLY A 200 5.15 14.47 -18.63
N ILE A 201 5.26 14.13 -19.91
CA ILE A 201 4.21 13.40 -20.66
C ILE A 201 3.97 12.03 -20.03
N LYS A 202 5.03 11.30 -19.65
CA LYS A 202 4.92 9.97 -19.03
C LYS A 202 4.26 10.02 -17.65
N ILE A 203 4.55 11.05 -16.85
CA ILE A 203 3.87 11.23 -15.55
C ILE A 203 2.42 11.64 -15.75
N GLU A 204 2.12 12.51 -16.71
CA GLU A 204 0.74 12.85 -17.05
C GLU A 204 -0.05 11.60 -17.50
N GLU A 205 0.51 10.79 -18.40
CA GLU A 205 -0.05 9.50 -18.81
C GLU A 205 -0.26 8.56 -17.61
N LEU A 206 0.72 8.44 -16.71
CA LEU A 206 0.62 7.64 -15.49
C LEU A 206 -0.55 8.11 -14.61
N MET A 207 -0.66 9.43 -14.36
CA MET A 207 -1.72 10.00 -13.54
C MET A 207 -3.09 9.84 -14.18
N LEU A 208 -3.19 10.06 -15.49
CA LEU A 208 -4.44 9.83 -16.23
C LEU A 208 -4.84 8.37 -16.16
N ASN A 209 -3.90 7.44 -16.36
CA ASN A 209 -4.17 6.02 -16.25
C ASN A 209 -4.64 5.68 -14.85
N TYR A 210 -3.92 6.12 -13.81
CA TYR A 210 -4.25 5.84 -12.40
C TYR A 210 -5.63 6.36 -11.99
N ASN A 211 -5.98 7.58 -12.41
CA ASN A 211 -7.26 8.22 -12.08
C ASN A 211 -8.43 7.71 -12.93
N ASN A 212 -8.15 7.19 -14.14
CA ASN A 212 -9.15 6.67 -15.08
C ASN A 212 -9.18 5.14 -15.14
N VAL A 213 -8.47 4.42 -14.26
CA VAL A 213 -8.62 2.97 -14.13
C VAL A 213 -10.09 2.74 -13.79
N ASP A 214 -10.86 2.13 -14.72
CA ASP A 214 -12.18 1.61 -14.41
C ASP A 214 -12.08 0.83 -13.09
N ASN A 215 -13.11 0.78 -12.25
CA ASN A 215 -13.18 0.02 -10.97
C ASN A 215 -13.01 -1.52 -11.12
N LYS A 216 -12.27 -1.96 -12.14
CA LYS A 216 -11.95 -3.31 -12.57
C LYS A 216 -10.61 -3.83 -12.03
N LEU A 217 -9.85 -3.07 -11.26
CA LEU A 217 -8.64 -3.58 -10.59
C LEU A 217 -8.83 -3.55 -9.07
N HIS A 218 -8.30 -4.57 -8.40
CA HIS A 218 -8.17 -4.58 -6.95
C HIS A 218 -7.26 -3.42 -6.51
N ASP A 219 -7.53 -2.78 -5.36
CA ASP A 219 -6.77 -1.61 -4.89
C ASP A 219 -5.26 -1.91 -4.82
N ILE A 220 -4.90 -3.05 -4.21
CA ILE A 220 -3.51 -3.52 -4.15
C ILE A 220 -2.87 -3.64 -5.53
N GLU A 221 -3.60 -4.14 -6.53
CA GLU A 221 -3.07 -4.25 -7.89
C GLU A 221 -2.86 -2.88 -8.52
N ARG A 222 -3.84 -1.99 -8.39
CA ARG A 222 -3.79 -0.62 -8.92
C ARG A 222 -2.60 0.15 -8.32
N ILE A 223 -2.42 0.06 -7.00
CA ILE A 223 -1.32 0.72 -6.27
C ILE A 223 0.04 0.11 -6.65
N ALA A 224 0.14 -1.22 -6.73
CA ALA A 224 1.38 -1.89 -7.11
C ALA A 224 1.80 -1.56 -8.55
N ARG A 225 0.84 -1.48 -9.49
CA ARG A 225 1.10 -1.06 -10.88
C ARG A 225 1.55 0.38 -10.95
N PHE A 226 0.91 1.28 -10.21
CA PHE A 226 1.37 2.68 -10.12
C PHE A 226 2.82 2.77 -9.66
N HIS A 227 3.18 2.06 -8.58
CA HIS A 227 4.55 2.05 -8.06
C HIS A 227 5.54 1.52 -9.10
N LEU A 228 5.21 0.42 -9.78
CA LEU A 228 6.04 -0.16 -10.83
C LEU A 228 6.26 0.82 -11.99
N ASP A 229 5.19 1.45 -12.47
CA ASP A 229 5.26 2.38 -13.60
C ASP A 229 6.02 3.66 -13.22
N PHE A 230 5.82 4.18 -12.00
CA PHE A 230 6.58 5.32 -11.47
C PHE A 230 8.08 5.03 -11.41
N GLU A 231 8.48 3.87 -10.87
CA GLU A 231 9.89 3.45 -10.83
C GLU A 231 10.48 3.27 -12.24
N GLY A 232 9.67 2.80 -13.19
CA GLY A 232 10.06 2.67 -14.60
C GLY A 232 10.28 4.03 -15.30
N ILE A 233 9.51 5.06 -14.95
CA ILE A 233 9.70 6.43 -15.45
C ILE A 233 10.96 7.05 -14.85
N HIS A 234 11.21 6.79 -13.56
CA HIS A 234 12.37 7.29 -12.82
C HIS A 234 12.58 8.81 -13.01
N PRO A 235 11.59 9.64 -12.63
CA PRO A 235 11.48 11.03 -13.07
C PRO A 235 12.52 11.98 -12.46
N PHE A 236 13.11 11.64 -11.32
CA PHE A 236 14.04 12.48 -10.57
C PHE A 236 15.50 12.04 -10.74
N ILE A 237 16.45 12.92 -10.40
CA ILE A 237 17.88 12.61 -10.51
C ILE A 237 18.37 11.63 -9.43
N ASP A 238 17.69 11.61 -8.29
CA ASP A 238 17.91 10.76 -7.12
C ASP A 238 16.59 10.72 -6.31
N GLY A 239 16.47 9.85 -5.31
CA GLY A 239 15.30 9.81 -4.42
C GLY A 239 14.04 9.16 -4.99
N ASN A 240 14.10 8.57 -6.19
CA ASN A 240 12.95 7.93 -6.85
C ASN A 240 12.36 6.81 -5.99
N GLY A 241 13.16 5.81 -5.60
CA GLY A 241 12.69 4.67 -4.80
C GLY A 241 12.00 5.09 -3.50
N ARG A 242 12.59 6.03 -2.76
CA ARG A 242 12.04 6.59 -1.52
C ARG A 242 10.71 7.29 -1.76
N THR A 243 10.65 8.14 -2.79
CA THR A 243 9.42 8.82 -3.19
C THR A 243 8.34 7.82 -3.62
N GLY A 244 8.71 6.80 -4.40
CA GLY A 244 7.78 5.77 -4.87
C GLY A 244 7.17 4.97 -3.73
N ARG A 245 7.95 4.63 -2.69
CA ARG A 245 7.46 3.94 -1.48
C ARG A 245 6.55 4.84 -0.64
N LEU A 246 6.88 6.12 -0.51
CA LEU A 246 6.02 7.11 0.18
C LEU A 246 4.68 7.30 -0.53
N VAL A 247 4.67 7.41 -1.86
CA VAL A 247 3.44 7.51 -2.65
C VAL A 247 2.62 6.21 -2.59
N LEU A 248 3.28 5.05 -2.59
CA LEU A 248 2.62 3.76 -2.38
C LEU A 248 1.91 3.73 -1.01
N ASN A 249 2.57 4.18 0.05
CA ASN A 249 1.98 4.21 1.39
C ASN A 249 0.86 5.25 1.54
N LEU A 250 0.97 6.41 0.87
CA LEU A 250 -0.14 7.38 0.76
C LEU A 250 -1.41 6.70 0.24
N GLU A 251 -1.30 5.99 -0.88
CA GLU A 251 -2.46 5.38 -1.51
C GLU A 251 -2.97 4.14 -0.75
N LEU A 252 -2.10 3.34 -0.13
CA LEU A 252 -2.53 2.25 0.77
C LEU A 252 -3.37 2.79 1.93
N MET A 253 -2.85 3.80 2.63
CA MET A 253 -3.52 4.39 3.79
C MET A 253 -4.85 5.04 3.43
N LYS A 254 -4.92 5.75 2.30
CA LYS A 254 -6.19 6.29 1.79
C LYS A 254 -7.23 5.21 1.47
N ASN A 255 -6.79 4.03 1.05
CA ASN A 255 -7.66 2.88 0.79
C ASN A 255 -7.85 1.99 2.05
N SER A 256 -7.62 2.55 3.25
CA SER A 256 -7.79 1.87 4.55
C SER A 256 -6.87 0.68 4.81
N TYR A 257 -5.82 0.51 4.03
CA TYR A 257 -4.75 -0.45 4.30
C TYR A 257 -3.70 0.15 5.24
N PRO A 258 -3.06 -0.66 6.10
CA PRO A 258 -1.90 -0.20 6.84
C PRO A 258 -0.73 0.10 5.87
N PRO A 259 0.14 1.06 6.21
CA PRO A 259 1.37 1.29 5.44
C PRO A 259 2.34 0.11 5.60
N ILE A 260 3.24 -0.07 4.63
CA ILE A 260 4.21 -1.16 4.54
C ILE A 260 5.65 -0.69 4.34
#